data_AF-A0A8J2NVL0-F1
#
_entry.id   AF-A0A8J2NVL0-F1
#
_cell.length_a   1.000
_cell.length_b   1.000
_cell.length_c   1.000
_cell.angle_alpha   90.00
_cell.angle_beta   90.00
_cell.angle_gamma   90.00
#
_symmetry.space_group_name_H-M   'P 1'
#
loop_
_entity.id
_entity.type
_entity.pdbx_description
1 polymer ?
#
loop_
_entity_poly.entity_id
_entity_poly.type
_entity_poly.pdbx_seq_one_letter_code
_entity_poly.pdbx_strand_id
1 'polypeptide(L)'
;MALVSSKIDFQSLPNPSDRYELLEVIGEGTYGEVYVAVDRDSEHHETKVAVKVLENLAENMDEAEEEYSVLRDLSLHPNLPWFYGLYFKPLPRLEDSQLWFVMELCSGGSVTDLAQGLKKFENRHLTELQIAFILHETVDVSVAVAIFFF
;
A
#
# COMPACT_ATOMS: atom_id res chain seq x y z
N MET A 1 17.85 -11.15 17.29
CA MET A 1 16.72 -10.48 17.97
C MET A 1 15.45 -11.05 17.39
N ALA A 2 14.46 -11.42 18.21
CA ALA A 2 13.15 -11.76 17.67
C ALA A 2 12.46 -10.45 17.23
N LEU A 3 11.73 -10.47 16.11
CA LEU A 3 10.79 -9.40 15.80
C LEU A 3 9.66 -9.51 16.82
N VAL A 4 9.49 -8.48 17.67
CA VAL A 4 8.44 -8.41 18.67
C VAL A 4 7.56 -7.23 18.30
N SER A 5 6.28 -7.49 18.10
CA SER A 5 5.26 -6.49 17.83
C SER A 5 4.12 -6.64 18.82
N SER A 6 3.51 -5.51 19.20
CA SER A 6 2.35 -5.46 20.09
C SER A 6 1.01 -5.64 19.34
N LYS A 7 1.01 -5.45 18.01
CA LYS A 7 -0.20 -5.47 17.18
C LYS A 7 -0.19 -6.49 16.05
N ILE A 8 0.99 -6.94 15.60
CA ILE A 8 1.17 -7.85 14.48
C ILE A 8 1.73 -9.18 15.01
N ASP A 9 0.96 -10.25 14.85
CA ASP A 9 1.46 -11.60 15.10
C ASP A 9 2.06 -12.18 13.81
N PHE A 10 3.37 -11.97 13.63
CA PHE A 10 4.11 -12.45 12.46
C PHE A 10 4.02 -13.96 12.22
N GLN A 11 3.81 -14.78 13.25
CA GLN A 11 3.72 -16.23 13.11
C GLN A 11 2.38 -16.67 12.50
N SER A 12 1.35 -15.84 12.66
CA SER A 12 0.03 -16.06 12.06
C SER A 12 -0.06 -15.60 10.61
N LEU A 13 0.89 -14.79 10.13
CA LEU A 13 0.83 -14.21 8.80
C LEU A 13 1.20 -15.22 7.72
N PRO A 14 0.42 -15.31 6.63
CA PRO A 14 0.73 -16.18 5.50
C PRO A 14 1.98 -15.69 4.74
N ASN A 15 2.71 -16.63 4.15
CA ASN A 15 3.79 -16.32 3.22
C ASN A 15 3.20 -15.88 1.87
N PRO A 16 3.60 -14.73 1.30
CA PRO A 16 3.03 -14.24 0.06
C PRO A 16 3.57 -14.94 -1.20
N SER A 17 4.67 -15.70 -1.10
CA SER A 17 5.48 -16.13 -2.26
C SER A 17 4.75 -17.05 -3.24
N ASP A 18 3.78 -17.84 -2.77
CA ASP A 18 3.02 -18.76 -3.63
C ASP A 18 1.85 -18.06 -4.33
N ARG A 19 1.33 -16.98 -3.73
CA ARG A 19 0.14 -16.26 -4.18
C ARG A 19 0.46 -15.03 -5.03
N TYR A 20 1.46 -14.24 -4.64
CA TYR A 20 1.74 -12.95 -5.28
C TYR A 20 3.08 -12.96 -6.02
N GLU A 21 3.04 -12.48 -7.26
CA GLU A 21 4.22 -12.25 -8.07
C GLU A 21 4.42 -10.75 -8.26
N LEU A 22 5.48 -10.19 -7.68
CA LEU A 22 5.85 -8.79 -7.87
C LEU A 22 6.30 -8.56 -9.33
N LEU A 23 5.80 -7.48 -9.92
CA LEU A 23 6.13 -7.05 -11.28
C LEU A 23 7.01 -5.80 -11.25
N GLU A 24 6.42 -4.62 -11.44
CA GLU A 24 7.13 -3.34 -11.56
C GLU A 24 6.93 -2.47 -10.31
N VAL A 25 7.94 -1.67 -9.98
CA VAL A 25 7.86 -0.64 -8.93
C VAL A 25 7.04 0.54 -9.45
N ILE A 26 6.03 0.95 -8.69
CA ILE A 26 5.15 2.10 -8.99
C ILE A 26 5.23 3.21 -7.94
N GLY A 27 5.93 2.97 -6.83
CA GLY A 27 6.19 3.97 -5.81
C GLY A 27 7.39 3.61 -4.96
N GLU A 28 8.18 4.61 -4.60
CA GLU A 28 9.27 4.50 -3.64
C GLU A 28 8.90 5.42 -2.47
N GLY A 29 8.70 4.82 -1.30
CA GLY A 29 8.41 5.54 -0.08
C GLY A 29 9.63 5.60 0.83
N THR A 30 9.47 6.29 1.96
CA THR A 30 10.55 6.45 2.96
C THR A 30 11.00 5.11 3.58
N TYR A 31 10.10 4.13 3.67
CA TYR A 31 10.29 2.89 4.43
C TYR A 31 10.18 1.62 3.59
N GLY A 32 9.88 1.75 2.30
CA GLY A 32 9.63 0.60 1.43
C GLY A 32 9.22 0.99 0.03
N GLU A 33 9.04 -0.03 -0.79
CA GLU A 33 8.69 0.10 -2.20
C GLU A 33 7.29 -0.44 -2.45
N VAL A 34 6.56 0.21 -3.37
CA VAL A 34 5.24 -0.21 -3.81
C VAL A 34 5.36 -0.82 -5.20
N TYR A 35 4.93 -2.06 -5.32
CA TYR A 35 4.96 -2.84 -6.54
C TYR A 35 3.54 -3.06 -7.08
N VAL A 36 3.40 -3.11 -8.40
CA VAL A 36 2.31 -3.87 -9.01
C VAL A 36 2.64 -5.35 -8.85
N ALA A 37 1.67 -6.16 -8.46
CA ALA A 37 1.82 -7.60 -8.40
C ALA A 37 0.62 -8.31 -9.03
N VAL A 38 0.79 -9.58 -9.38
CA VAL A 38 -0.29 -10.47 -9.81
C VAL A 38 -0.70 -11.37 -8.65
N ASP A 39 -2.00 -11.40 -8.33
CA ASP A 39 -2.61 -12.41 -7.47
C ASP A 39 -2.93 -13.67 -8.29
N ARG A 40 -2.32 -14.80 -7.91
CA ARG A 40 -2.46 -16.10 -8.57
C ARG A 40 -3.63 -16.93 -8.03
N ASP A 41 -4.13 -16.60 -6.84
CA ASP A 41 -5.23 -17.33 -6.19
C ASP A 41 -6.61 -16.70 -6.49
N SER A 42 -6.66 -15.57 -7.20
CA SER A 42 -7.93 -14.96 -7.57
C SER A 42 -8.73 -15.88 -8.50
N GLU A 43 -10.05 -15.95 -8.30
CA GLU A 43 -10.97 -16.78 -9.11
C GLU A 43 -10.78 -16.59 -10.62
N HIS A 44 -10.31 -15.40 -11.00
CA HIS A 44 -9.87 -15.03 -12.33
C HIS A 44 -8.35 -14.89 -12.22
N HIS A 45 -7.58 -15.92 -12.60
CA HIS A 45 -6.12 -15.82 -12.64
C HIS A 45 -5.75 -14.50 -13.34
N GLU A 46 -4.80 -13.73 -12.78
CA GLU A 46 -4.32 -12.42 -13.31
C GLU A 46 -4.95 -11.13 -12.74
N THR A 47 -5.50 -11.14 -11.51
CA THR A 47 -5.88 -9.87 -10.87
C THR A 47 -4.62 -9.09 -10.47
N LYS A 48 -4.51 -7.83 -10.91
CA LYS A 48 -3.42 -6.94 -10.50
C LYS A 48 -3.75 -6.27 -9.17
N VAL A 49 -2.76 -6.25 -8.27
CA VAL A 49 -2.82 -5.64 -6.94
C VAL A 49 -1.64 -4.72 -6.71
N ALA A 50 -1.74 -3.81 -5.74
CA ALA A 50 -0.61 -3.05 -5.24
C ALA A 50 -0.04 -3.74 -3.99
N VAL A 51 1.28 -3.85 -3.91
CA VAL A 51 1.99 -4.48 -2.79
C VAL A 51 3.04 -3.52 -2.28
N LYS A 52 2.85 -2.99 -1.06
CA LYS A 52 3.88 -2.24 -0.35
C LYS A 52 4.75 -3.22 0.42
N VAL A 53 6.04 -3.25 0.10
CA VAL A 53 7.05 -4.13 0.70
C VAL A 53 7.89 -3.29 1.66
N LEU A 54 7.82 -3.62 2.95
CA LEU A 54 8.66 -3.05 3.99
C LEU A 54 9.82 -4.00 4.29
N GLU A 55 11.01 -3.43 4.36
CA GLU A 55 12.24 -4.09 4.78
C GLU A 55 12.73 -3.48 6.11
N ASN A 56 13.83 -3.98 6.67
CA ASN A 56 14.39 -3.48 7.93
C ASN A 56 13.35 -3.37 9.05
N LEU A 57 12.53 -4.42 9.21
CA LEU A 57 11.36 -4.39 10.10
C LEU A 57 11.68 -4.02 11.55
N ALA A 58 12.91 -4.26 12.01
CA ALA A 58 13.32 -3.86 13.35
C ALA A 58 13.37 -2.33 13.55
N GLU A 59 13.64 -1.57 12.48
CA GLU A 59 13.68 -0.11 12.49
C GLU A 59 12.33 0.51 12.16
N ASN A 60 11.53 -0.17 11.30
CA ASN A 60 10.27 0.34 10.76
C ASN A 60 9.02 -0.26 11.42
N MET A 61 9.17 -0.89 12.60
CA MET A 61 8.10 -1.66 13.23
C MET A 61 6.94 -0.78 13.70
N ASP A 62 7.24 0.36 14.32
CA ASP A 62 6.23 1.24 14.91
C ASP A 62 5.33 1.81 13.80
N GLU A 63 5.93 2.24 12.69
CA GLU A 63 5.23 2.71 11.50
C GLU A 63 4.37 1.60 10.87
N ALA A 64 4.91 0.38 10.76
CA ALA A 64 4.16 -0.76 10.24
C ALA A 64 2.95 -1.11 11.12
N GLU A 65 3.08 -1.03 12.45
CA GLU A 65 1.99 -1.24 13.40
C GLU A 65 0.90 -0.18 13.30
N GLU A 66 1.28 1.09 13.11
CA GLU A 66 0.36 2.19 12.90
C GLU A 66 -0.40 2.04 11.59
N GLU A 67 0.32 1.79 10.49
CA GLU A 67 -0.27 1.60 9.17
C GLU A 67 -1.24 0.39 9.17
N TYR A 68 -0.85 -0.73 9.76
CA TYR A 68 -1.73 -1.89 9.91
C TYR A 68 -2.98 -1.59 10.74
N SER A 69 -2.85 -0.79 11.81
CA SER A 69 -4.01 -0.41 12.64
C SER A 69 -5.02 0.40 11.84
N VAL A 70 -4.54 1.40 11.09
CA VAL A 70 -5.39 2.27 10.26
C VAL A 70 -6.07 1.46 9.16
N LEU A 71 -5.31 0.65 8.42
CA LEU A 71 -5.84 -0.16 7.32
C LEU A 71 -6.84 -1.20 7.80
N ARG A 72 -6.58 -1.85 8.94
CA ARG A 72 -7.54 -2.79 9.54
C ARG A 72 -8.85 -2.09 9.92
N ASP A 73 -8.76 -0.96 10.64
CA ASP A 73 -9.91 -0.29 11.22
C ASP A 73 -10.75 0.46 10.17
N LEU A 74 -10.14 0.90 9.06
CA LEU A 74 -10.78 1.67 7.98
C LEU A 74 -10.97 0.89 6.67
N SER A 75 -10.62 -0.41 6.63
CA SER A 75 -10.63 -1.25 5.41
C SER A 75 -11.91 -1.23 4.57
N LEU A 76 -13.05 -0.87 5.17
CA LEU A 76 -14.36 -0.83 4.49
C LEU A 76 -14.79 0.58 4.04
N HIS A 77 -13.95 1.59 4.24
CA HIS A 77 -14.28 2.95 3.83
C HIS A 77 -14.23 3.08 2.30
N PRO A 78 -15.25 3.66 1.64
CA PRO A 78 -15.35 3.70 0.18
C PRO A 78 -14.23 4.48 -0.52
N ASN A 79 -13.55 5.36 0.22
CA ASN A 79 -12.45 6.20 -0.27
C ASN A 79 -11.05 5.70 0.13
N LEU A 80 -10.96 4.50 0.71
CA LEU A 80 -9.69 3.81 0.96
C LEU A 80 -9.57 2.62 0.00
N PRO A 81 -8.40 2.39 -0.64
CA PRO A 81 -8.19 1.19 -1.44
C PRO A 81 -8.47 -0.07 -0.62
N TRP A 82 -9.10 -1.06 -1.23
CA TRP A 82 -9.42 -2.30 -0.52
C TRP A 82 -8.15 -2.94 0.06
N PHE A 83 -8.12 -3.18 1.37
CA PHE A 83 -7.00 -3.87 2.02
C PHE A 83 -7.24 -5.39 2.01
N TYR A 84 -6.44 -6.13 1.24
CA TYR A 84 -6.59 -7.58 1.09
C TYR A 84 -5.90 -8.37 2.21
N GLY A 85 -4.84 -7.82 2.79
CA GLY A 85 -4.21 -8.40 3.96
C GLY A 85 -2.74 -8.08 4.13
N LEU A 86 -2.21 -8.57 5.25
CA LEU A 86 -0.82 -8.47 5.65
C LEU A 86 -0.14 -9.85 5.50
N TYR A 87 1.08 -9.87 4.96
CA TYR A 87 1.81 -11.10 4.68
C TYR A 87 3.25 -10.97 5.14
N PHE A 88 3.82 -12.06 5.67
CA PHE A 88 5.20 -12.07 6.14
C PHE A 88 6.04 -13.00 5.27
N LYS A 89 7.09 -12.45 4.66
CA LYS A 89 8.03 -13.20 3.83
C LYS A 89 9.35 -13.36 4.59
N PRO A 90 9.57 -14.50 5.28
CA PRO A 90 10.84 -14.76 5.94
C PRO A 90 11.94 -14.96 4.90
N LEU A 91 13.07 -14.28 5.11
CA LEU A 91 14.30 -14.47 4.34
C LEU A 91 15.38 -15.15 5.20
N PRO A 92 16.46 -15.68 4.59
CA PRO A 92 17.49 -16.43 5.31
C PRO A 92 18.07 -15.69 6.51
N ARG A 93 18.14 -14.36 6.43
CA ARG A 93 18.42 -13.48 7.57
C ARG A 93 17.12 -12.81 7.99
N LEU A 94 16.86 -12.79 9.28
CA LEU A 94 15.65 -12.16 9.82
C LEU A 94 15.62 -10.65 9.56
N GLU A 95 16.78 -10.01 9.51
CA GLU A 95 16.95 -8.59 9.17
C GLU A 95 16.50 -8.26 7.73
N ASP A 96 16.65 -9.21 6.82
CA ASP A 96 16.22 -9.07 5.41
C ASP A 96 14.75 -9.48 5.21
N SER A 97 14.07 -9.98 6.24
CA SER A 97 12.68 -10.45 6.10
C SER A 97 11.73 -9.29 5.80
N GLN A 98 10.70 -9.57 5.01
CA GLN A 98 9.83 -8.53 4.46
C GLN A 98 8.41 -8.64 5.01
N LEU A 99 7.76 -7.49 5.18
CA LEU A 99 6.34 -7.39 5.50
C LEU A 99 5.62 -6.76 4.30
N TRP A 100 4.59 -7.44 3.80
CA TRP A 100 3.90 -7.06 2.58
C TRP A 100 2.46 -6.66 2.91
N PHE A 101 2.10 -5.43 2.54
CA PHE A 101 0.74 -4.92 2.57
C PHE A 101 0.14 -5.06 1.18
N VAL A 102 -0.89 -5.88 1.05
CA VAL A 102 -1.53 -6.14 -0.25
C VAL A 102 -2.87 -5.42 -0.31
N MET A 103 -3.07 -4.63 -1.36
CA MET A 103 -4.25 -3.78 -1.52
C MET A 103 -4.68 -3.64 -2.98
N GLU A 104 -5.86 -3.06 -3.18
CA GLU A 104 -6.37 -2.70 -4.50
C GLU A 104 -5.38 -1.84 -5.28
N LEU A 105 -5.17 -2.18 -6.55
CA LEU A 105 -4.39 -1.35 -7.47
C LEU A 105 -5.25 -0.24 -8.05
N CYS A 106 -5.03 1.00 -7.60
CA CYS A 106 -5.67 2.17 -8.19
C CYS A 106 -5.01 2.55 -9.52
N SER A 107 -5.50 2.00 -10.63
CA SER A 107 -4.91 2.17 -11.97
C SER A 107 -4.90 3.62 -12.51
N GLY A 108 -5.59 4.54 -11.85
CA GLY A 108 -5.60 5.96 -12.20
C GLY A 108 -4.32 6.72 -11.83
N GLY A 109 -3.42 6.10 -11.06
CA GLY A 109 -2.21 6.74 -10.54
C GLY A 109 -2.50 7.74 -9.43
N SER A 110 -1.47 8.45 -8.98
CA SER A 110 -1.59 9.44 -7.91
C SER A 110 -2.18 10.77 -8.42
N VAL A 111 -2.66 11.62 -7.50
CA VAL A 111 -3.06 13.00 -7.82
C VAL A 111 -1.89 13.79 -8.42
N THR A 112 -0.66 13.48 -8.01
CA THR A 112 0.56 14.06 -8.59
C THR A 112 0.71 13.65 -10.06
N ASP A 113 0.49 12.37 -10.39
CA ASP A 113 0.56 11.88 -11.77
C ASP A 113 -0.52 12.54 -12.64
N LEU A 114 -1.75 12.67 -12.11
CA LEU A 114 -2.83 13.38 -12.78
C LEU A 114 -2.45 14.84 -13.05
N ALA A 115 -1.97 15.56 -12.03
CA ALA A 115 -1.60 16.96 -12.17
C ALA A 115 -0.43 17.16 -13.16
N GLN A 116 0.56 16.27 -13.13
CA GLN A 116 1.68 16.30 -14.07
C GLN A 116 1.22 15.96 -15.50
N GLY A 117 0.32 14.99 -15.66
CA GLY A 117 -0.24 14.60 -16.95
C GLY A 117 -0.99 15.75 -17.61
N LEU A 118 -1.90 16.40 -16.88
CA LEU A 118 -2.64 17.58 -17.37
C LEU A 118 -1.70 18.69 -17.82
N LYS A 119 -0.64 18.95 -17.05
CA LYS A 119 0.36 19.97 -17.37
C LYS A 119 1.18 19.61 -18.60
N LYS A 120 1.66 18.36 -18.69
CA LYS A 120 2.55 17.91 -19.78
C LYS A 120 1.83 17.74 -21.12
N PHE A 121 0.63 17.15 -21.13
CA PHE A 121 -0.04 16.76 -22.38
C PHE A 121 -1.03 17.80 -22.90
N GLU A 122 -1.60 18.60 -22.01
CA GLU A 122 -2.71 19.50 -22.37
C GLU A 122 -2.46 20.95 -21.96
N ASN A 123 -1.32 21.24 -21.31
CA ASN A 123 -1.02 22.53 -20.69
C ASN A 123 -2.16 23.03 -19.78
N ARG A 124 -2.83 22.08 -19.10
CA ARG A 124 -3.93 22.32 -18.17
C ARG A 124 -3.48 22.14 -16.73
N HIS A 125 -4.27 22.69 -15.82
CA HIS A 125 -4.16 22.48 -14.38
C HIS A 125 -5.44 21.83 -13.86
N LEU A 126 -5.36 21.21 -12.68
CA LEU A 126 -6.55 20.81 -11.95
C LEU A 126 -7.44 22.03 -11.72
N THR A 127 -8.71 21.90 -12.08
CA THR A 127 -9.71 22.95 -11.83
C THR A 127 -10.04 23.01 -10.34
N GLU A 128 -10.53 24.14 -9.87
CA GLU A 128 -10.96 24.31 -8.48
C GLU A 128 -12.01 23.25 -8.07
N LEU A 129 -12.93 22.89 -8.98
CA LEU A 129 -13.92 21.83 -8.74
C LEU A 129 -13.26 20.46 -8.56
N GLN A 130 -12.24 20.12 -9.36
CA GLN A 130 -11.50 18.87 -9.21
C GLN A 130 -10.69 18.84 -7.91
N ILE A 131 -10.05 19.96 -7.55
CA ILE A 131 -9.30 20.09 -6.28
C ILE A 131 -10.26 19.94 -5.10
N ALA A 132 -11.40 20.64 -5.12
CA ALA A 132 -12.40 20.58 -4.08
C ALA A 132 -12.95 19.15 -3.90
N PHE A 133 -13.22 18.45 -5.01
CA PHE A 133 -13.64 17.06 -4.98
C PHE A 133 -12.57 16.16 -4.34
N ILE A 134 -11.32 16.23 -4.79
CA ILE A 134 -10.21 15.44 -4.22
C ILE A 134 -10.07 15.71 -2.72
N LEU A 135 -10.10 16.97 -2.30
CA LEU A 135 -10.00 17.34 -0.89
C LEU A 135 -11.19 16.82 -0.07
N HIS A 136 -12.40 16.91 -0.61
CA HIS A 136 -13.60 16.39 0.04
C HIS A 136 -13.48 14.88 0.29
N GLU A 137 -13.20 14.09 -0.75
CA GLU A 137 -13.05 12.64 -0.62
C GLU A 137 -11.88 12.26 0.32
N THR A 138 -10.78 13.03 0.29
CA THR A 138 -9.62 12.79 1.16
C THR A 138 -9.93 13.03 2.64
N VAL A 139 -10.66 14.10 2.95
CA VAL A 139 -11.04 14.42 4.35
C VAL A 139 -12.09 13.44 4.88
N ASP A 140 -12.96 12.94 4.01
CA ASP A 140 -14.02 12.00 4.38
C ASP A 140 -13.48 10.66 4.91
N VAL A 141 -12.29 10.23 4.47
CA VAL A 141 -11.63 8.98 4.94
C VAL A 141 -11.21 9.03 6.42
N SER A 142 -11.54 10.10 7.14
CA SER A 142 -10.88 10.51 8.39
C SER A 142 -9.39 10.76 8.17
N VAL A 143 -8.83 11.66 8.98
CA VAL A 143 -7.49 12.28 8.86
C VAL A 143 -6.31 11.28 8.79
N ALA A 144 -6.54 9.98 8.82
CA ALA A 144 -5.54 8.93 8.97
C ALA A 144 -4.91 8.42 7.66
N VAL A 145 -5.56 8.53 6.50
CA VAL A 145 -5.16 7.73 5.32
C VAL A 145 -4.26 8.47 4.32
N ALA A 146 -4.33 9.80 4.25
CA ALA A 146 -3.61 10.57 3.25
C ALA A 146 -2.09 10.65 3.47
N ILE A 147 -1.56 10.12 4.58
CA ILE A 147 -0.17 10.36 5.03
C ILE A 147 0.71 9.10 4.97
N PHE A 148 0.16 7.88 4.89
CA PHE A 148 0.98 6.65 5.02
C PHE A 148 1.44 6.02 3.69
N PHE A 149 1.12 6.63 2.55
CA PHE A 149 1.49 6.11 1.22
C PHE A 149 2.71 6.77 0.56
N PHE A 150 3.48 7.59 1.28
CA PHE A 150 4.78 8.14 0.85
C PHE A 150 5.81 8.13 1.98
#